data_AF-A0A951JD31-F1
#
_entry.id   AF-A0A951JD31-F1
#
_cell.length_a   1.000
_cell.length_b   1.000
_cell.length_c   1.000
_cell.angle_alpha   90.00
_cell.angle_beta   90.00
_cell.angle_gamma   90.00
#
_symmetry.space_group_name_H-M   'P 1'
#
loop_
_entity.id
_entity.type
_entity.pdbx_description
1 polymer ?
#
loop_
_entity_poly.entity_id
_entity_poly.type
_entity_poly.pdbx_seq_one_letter_code
_entity_poly.pdbx_strand_id
1 'polypeptide(L)'
;LLIEIDNLNFNDATLHVVAGGSRTRLGIVTGKSTAVHTISWDVPRDLRIEVDLVGESSFSTNRVDARPGQSLQLLIEADSRRTRLIHGTRRSGPS
;
A
#
# COMPACT_ATOMS: atom_id res chain seq x y z
N LEU A 1 7.54 -3.65 -8.33
CA LEU A 1 6.87 -4.10 -7.09
C LEU A 1 5.37 -3.96 -7.29
N LEU A 2 4.61 -5.03 -7.04
CA LEU A 2 3.15 -5.02 -7.14
C LEU A 2 2.56 -4.74 -5.75
N ILE A 3 1.58 -3.84 -5.67
CA ILE A 3 0.92 -3.46 -4.42
C ILE A 3 -0.59 -3.63 -4.64
N GLU A 4 -1.19 -4.57 -3.92
CA GLU A 4 -2.63 -4.76 -3.86
C GLU A 4 -3.17 -4.02 -2.64
N ILE A 5 -4.22 -3.23 -2.83
CA ILE A 5 -4.86 -2.47 -1.76
C ILE A 5 -6.32 -2.88 -1.66
N ASP A 6 -6.76 -3.17 -0.45
CA ASP A 6 -8.15 -3.37 -0.07
C ASP A 6 -8.59 -2.23 0.85
N ASN A 7 -9.48 -1.38 0.34
CA ASN A 7 -10.02 -0.26 1.09
C ASN A 7 -11.38 -0.61 1.68
N LEU A 8 -11.39 -1.02 2.95
CA LEU A 8 -12.62 -1.27 3.69
C LEU A 8 -13.19 0.02 4.31
N ASN A 9 -12.51 1.16 4.20
CA ASN A 9 -13.07 2.46 4.62
C ASN A 9 -14.08 2.97 3.56
N PHE A 10 -15.05 3.78 4.00
CA PHE A 10 -16.01 4.42 3.10
C PHE A 10 -15.40 5.60 2.33
N ASN A 11 -14.34 6.20 2.86
CA ASN A 11 -13.66 7.32 2.26
C ASN A 11 -12.66 6.86 1.20
N ASP A 12 -12.53 7.70 0.18
CA ASP A 12 -11.47 7.56 -0.82
C ASP A 12 -10.10 7.78 -0.16
N ALA A 13 -9.12 7.01 -0.60
CA ALA A 13 -7.76 7.05 -0.09
C ALA A 13 -6.79 7.48 -1.19
N THR A 14 -6.02 8.53 -0.96
CA THR A 14 -4.84 8.84 -1.81
C THR A 14 -3.61 8.14 -1.22
N LEU A 15 -2.93 7.35 -2.04
CA LEU A 15 -1.78 6.57 -1.63
C LEU A 15 -0.47 7.19 -2.10
N HIS A 16 0.52 7.20 -1.21
CA HIS A 16 1.88 7.61 -1.52
C HIS A 16 2.87 6.54 -1.05
N VAL A 17 3.87 6.28 -1.88
CA VAL A 17 5.03 5.47 -1.51
C VAL A 17 6.11 6.41 -0.98
N VAL A 18 6.64 6.09 0.20
CA VAL A 18 7.73 6.82 0.83
C VAL A 18 8.94 5.90 0.92
N ALA A 19 10.04 6.29 0.27
CA ALA A 19 11.27 5.52 0.23
C ALA A 19 12.50 6.38 -0.08
N GLY A 20 13.60 6.12 0.60
CA GLY A 20 14.87 6.84 0.36
C GLY A 20 14.77 8.37 0.47
N GLY A 21 13.87 8.86 1.34
CA GLY A 21 13.61 10.29 1.50
C GLY A 21 12.64 10.90 0.49
N SER A 22 12.19 10.14 -0.51
CA SER A 22 11.24 10.60 -1.53
C SER A 22 9.81 10.13 -1.22
N ARG A 23 8.82 10.97 -1.55
CA ARG A 23 7.39 10.66 -1.49
C ARG A 23 6.78 10.73 -2.89
N THR A 24 6.29 9.60 -3.39
CA THR A 24 5.75 9.48 -4.75
C THR A 24 4.29 9.05 -4.68
N ARG A 25 3.40 9.76 -5.38
CA ARG A 25 1.97 9.41 -5.44
C ARG A 25 1.76 8.13 -6.25
N LEU A 26 1.07 7.17 -5.65
CA LEU A 26 0.74 5.88 -6.25
C LEU A 26 -0.59 5.95 -7.01
N GLY A 27 -1.59 6.63 -6.43
CA GLY A 27 -2.92 6.75 -7.01
C GLY A 27 -4.01 7.02 -5.95
N ILE A 28 -5.27 6.85 -6.37
CA ILE A 28 -6.44 6.88 -5.49
C ILE A 28 -7.06 5.49 -5.48
N VAL A 29 -7.52 5.05 -4.32
CA VAL A 29 -8.38 3.88 -4.15
C VAL A 29 -9.71 4.37 -3.59
N THR A 30 -10.79 4.14 -4.31
CA THR A 30 -12.11 4.62 -3.88
C THR A 30 -12.57 3.89 -2.62
N GLY A 31 -13.52 4.47 -1.89
CA GLY A 31 -14.14 3.82 -0.75
C GLY A 31 -14.73 2.44 -1.09
N LYS A 32 -14.60 1.48 -0.18
CA LYS A 32 -15.15 0.11 -0.31
C LYS A 32 -14.74 -0.59 -1.60
N SER A 33 -13.50 -0.40 -2.04
CA SER A 33 -12.98 -0.98 -3.28
C SER A 33 -11.57 -1.52 -3.14
N THR A 34 -11.12 -2.22 -4.18
CA THR A 34 -9.76 -2.73 -4.29
C THR A 34 -9.05 -2.11 -5.48
N ALA A 35 -7.73 -1.97 -5.37
CA ALA A 35 -6.88 -1.48 -6.45
C ALA A 35 -5.55 -2.22 -6.49
N VAL A 36 -4.97 -2.32 -7.68
CA VAL A 36 -3.63 -2.87 -7.88
C VAL A 36 -2.76 -1.82 -8.55
N HIS A 37 -1.61 -1.54 -7.95
CA HIS A 37 -0.64 -0.63 -8.50
C HIS A 37 0.71 -1.33 -8.68
N THR A 38 1.42 -0.92 -9.73
CA THR A 38 2.80 -1.35 -9.97
C THR A 38 3.72 -0.14 -9.95
N ILE A 39 4.81 -0.25 -9.20
CA ILE A 39 5.89 0.75 -9.21
C ILE A 39 7.21 0.11 -9.66
N SER A 40 8.01 0.87 -10.39
CA SER A 40 9.41 0.53 -10.65
C SER A 40 10.16 0.49 -9.31
N TRP A 41 10.79 -0.64 -9.03
CA TRP A 41 11.40 -0.92 -7.73
C TRP A 41 12.64 -1.78 -7.92
N ASP A 42 13.72 -1.12 -8.34
CA ASP A 42 14.92 -1.80 -8.85
C ASP A 42 15.98 -2.00 -7.76
N VAL A 43 15.83 -1.33 -6.61
CA VAL A 43 16.76 -1.41 -5.49
C VAL A 43 15.98 -1.72 -4.21
N PRO A 44 16.42 -2.71 -3.40
CA PRO A 44 15.86 -2.94 -2.07
C PRO A 44 16.02 -1.69 -1.19
N ARG A 45 14.92 -1.21 -0.63
CA ARG A 45 14.87 -0.01 0.23
C ARG A 45 13.74 -0.15 1.24
N ASP A 46 13.87 0.56 2.37
CA ASP A 46 12.77 0.76 3.31
C ASP A 46 11.60 1.43 2.57
N LEU A 47 10.49 0.71 2.47
CA LEU A 47 9.25 1.19 1.90
C LEU A 47 8.24 1.45 3.02
N ARG A 48 7.54 2.58 2.91
CA ARG A 48 6.33 2.88 3.67
C ARG A 48 5.24 3.33 2.71
N ILE A 49 4.00 3.02 3.02
CA ILE A 49 2.84 3.58 2.34
C ILE A 49 2.19 4.60 3.28
N GLU A 50 2.03 5.82 2.79
CA GLU A 50 1.19 6.83 3.42
C GLU A 50 -0.18 6.83 2.76
N VAL A 51 -1.21 6.95 3.59
CA VAL A 51 -2.61 6.94 3.20
C VAL A 51 -3.24 8.23 3.68
N ASP A 52 -3.70 9.04 2.73
CA ASP A 52 -4.46 10.25 2.99
C ASP A 52 -5.94 9.95 2.71
N LEU A 53 -6.73 9.74 3.76
CA LEU A 53 -8.18 9.52 3.65
C LEU A 53 -8.91 10.85 3.53
N VAL A 54 -9.86 10.94 2.60
CA VAL A 54 -10.70 12.13 2.44
C VAL A 54 -11.51 12.36 3.72
N GLY A 55 -11.40 13.56 4.29
CA GLY A 55 -12.15 13.96 5.50
C GLY A 55 -11.61 13.39 6.81
N GLU A 56 -10.47 12.71 6.81
CA GLU A 56 -9.84 12.11 7.99
C GLU A 56 -8.35 12.45 8.09
N SER A 57 -7.71 12.08 9.20
CA SER A 57 -6.26 12.18 9.36
C SER A 57 -5.53 11.17 8.48
N SER A 58 -4.38 11.56 7.94
CA SER A 58 -3.48 10.62 7.28
C SER A 58 -2.79 9.70 8.27
N PHE A 59 -2.40 8.52 7.80
CA PHE A 59 -1.59 7.58 8.56
C PHE A 59 -0.58 6.89 7.64
N SER A 60 0.36 6.16 8.25
CA SER A 60 1.39 5.45 7.49
C SER A 60 1.60 4.04 7.98
N THR A 61 1.94 3.13 7.08
CA THR A 61 2.32 1.76 7.44
C THR A 61 3.64 1.74 8.21
N ASN A 62 3.89 0.60 8.87
CA ASN A 62 5.24 0.26 9.29
C ASN A 62 6.18 0.18 8.08
N ARG A 63 7.48 0.35 8.34
CA ARG A 63 8.51 0.15 7.32
C ARG A 63 8.55 -1.32 6.92
N VAL A 64 8.69 -1.55 5.62
CA VAL A 64 8.78 -2.87 5.03
C VAL A 64 9.97 -2.91 4.10
N ASP A 65 10.82 -3.91 4.31
CA ASP A 65 11.87 -4.28 3.36
C ASP A 65 11.22 -4.97 2.15
N ALA A 66 11.05 -4.22 1.06
CA ALA A 66 10.51 -4.72 -0.19
C ALA A 66 11.65 -5.01 -1.18
N ARG A 67 11.68 -6.23 -1.71
CA ARG A 67 12.64 -6.66 -2.74
C ARG A 67 12.03 -6.57 -4.14
N PRO A 68 12.85 -6.35 -5.18
CA PRO A 68 12.40 -6.48 -6.56
C PRO A 68 11.70 -7.83 -6.80
N GLY A 69 10.56 -7.81 -7.52
CA GLY A 69 9.77 -9.00 -7.82
C GLY A 69 8.83 -9.50 -6.71
N GLN A 70 8.79 -8.86 -5.53
CA GLN A 70 7.78 -9.15 -4.51
C GLN A 70 6.44 -8.46 -4.79
N SER A 71 5.42 -8.88 -4.03
CA SER A 71 4.16 -8.16 -3.90
C SER A 71 3.88 -7.78 -2.45
N LEU A 72 3.14 -6.68 -2.26
CA LEU A 72 2.66 -6.21 -0.96
C LEU A 72 1.14 -6.17 -0.98
N GLN A 73 0.53 -6.48 0.16
CA GLN A 73 -0.90 -6.31 0.37
C GLN A 73 -1.14 -5.30 1.48
N LEU A 74 -1.88 -4.25 1.19
CA LEU A 74 -2.29 -3.23 2.15
C LEU A 74 -3.80 -3.35 2.40
N LEU A 75 -4.17 -3.53 3.67
CA LEU A 75 -5.54 -3.40 4.13
C LEU A 75 -5.74 -2.05 4.82
N ILE A 76 -6.64 -1.23 4.28
CA ILE A 76 -7.17 -0.05 4.95
C ILE A 76 -8.42 -0.50 5.71
N GLU A 77 -8.36 -0.55 7.03
CA GLU A 77 -9.49 -1.01 7.84
C GLU A 77 -10.64 0.00 7.80
N ALA A 78 -11.86 -0.48 8.06
CA ALA A 78 -13.05 0.36 8.08
C ALA A 78 -12.99 1.45 9.17
N ASP A 79 -12.25 1.20 10.25
CA ASP A 79 -11.84 2.20 11.23
C ASP A 79 -10.39 2.60 10.94
N SER A 80 -10.20 3.85 10.51
CA SER A 80 -8.93 4.40 10.01
C SER A 80 -7.78 4.39 11.00
N ARG A 81 -8.04 4.10 12.27
CA ARG A 81 -7.01 4.02 13.33
C ARG A 81 -6.13 2.78 13.24
N ARG A 82 -6.40 1.87 12.31
CA ARG A 82 -5.64 0.63 12.15
C ARG A 82 -5.39 0.35 10.67
N THR A 83 -4.13 0.06 10.35
CA THR A 83 -3.77 -0.50 9.06
C THR A 83 -2.78 -1.62 9.17
N ARG A 84 -2.92 -2.58 8.25
CA ARG A 84 -2.09 -3.76 8.20
C ARG A 84 -1.47 -3.86 6.80
N LEU A 85 -0.15 -3.78 6.76
CA LEU A 85 0.64 -4.10 5.58
C LEU A 85 1.16 -5.53 5.76
N ILE A 86 0.81 -6.40 4.82
CA ILE A 86 1.20 -7.81 4.82
C ILE A 86 2.18 -8.03 3.66
N HIS A 87 3.29 -8.72 3.94
CA HIS A 87 4.17 -9.22 2.90
C HIS A 87 3.49 -10.36 2.14
N GLY A 88 3.30 -10.18 0.83
CA GLY A 88 2.93 -11.26 -0.06
C GLY A 88 4.18 -12.00 -0.55
N THR A 89 4.44 -13.20 -0.03
CA THR A 89 5.27 -14.16 -0.78
C THR A 89 4.43 -14.63 -1.97
N ARG A 90 5.00 -14.58 -3.18
CA ARG A 90 4.44 -15.12 -4.44
C ARG A 90 3.35 -16.18 -4.19
N ARG A 91 2.14 -15.96 -4.72
CA ARG A 91 1.26 -17.10 -5.02
C ARG A 91 2.02 -17.97 -6.03
N SER A 92 2.58 -19.08 -5.56
CA SER A 92 2.79 -20.27 -6.38
C SER A 92 1.42 -20.64 -6.96
N GLY A 93 1.26 -20.49 -8.27
CA GLY A 93 0.11 -21.07 -8.97
C GLY A 93 0.08 -22.58 -8.71
N PRO A 94 -1.12 -23.19 -8.66
CA PRO A 94 -1.22 -24.64 -8.50
C PRO A 94 -0.61 -25.36 -9.70
N SER A 95 -0.10 -26.55 -9.40
CA SER A 95 0.59 -27.53 -10.25
C SER A 95 0.05 -27.72 -11.66
#